data_AF-A0A1S8TH40-F1
#
_entry.id   AF-A0A1S8TH40-F1
#
_cell.length_a   1.000
_cell.length_b   1.000
_cell.length_c   1.000
_cell.angle_alpha   90.00
_cell.angle_beta   90.00
_cell.angle_gamma   90.00
#
_symmetry.space_group_name_H-M   'P 1'
#
loop_
_entity.id
_entity.type
_entity.pdbx_description
1 polymer ?
#
loop_
_entity_poly.entity_id
_entity_poly.type
_entity_poly.pdbx_seq_one_letter_code
_entity_poly.pdbx_strand_id
1 'polypeptide(L)'
;MGAKQLTFYQLLYEKIKDSHKHYAKKILYELYPDKTLNQLDILSKFANKHLKIVKASIKDLEECNLIKDTNTSKSPSSEKKYILTTHGKQLVEEDSNFM
;
A
#
# COMPACT_ATOMS: atom_id res chain seq x y z
N MET A 1 -18.42 -25.47 1.65
CA MET A 1 -17.48 -24.42 1.19
C MET A 1 -17.57 -23.28 2.19
N GLY A 2 -16.61 -23.18 3.10
CA GLY A 2 -16.63 -22.15 4.15
C GLY A 2 -16.38 -20.77 3.54
N ALA A 3 -17.35 -19.87 3.66
CA ALA A 3 -17.13 -18.46 3.39
C ALA A 3 -16.05 -17.98 4.37
N LYS A 4 -14.81 -17.83 3.90
CA LYS A 4 -13.77 -17.16 4.67
C LYS A 4 -14.29 -15.74 4.91
N GLN A 5 -14.64 -15.44 6.16
CA GLN A 5 -15.03 -14.10 6.55
C GLN A 5 -13.83 -13.19 6.27
N LEU A 6 -14.02 -12.22 5.38
CA LEU A 6 -12.97 -11.26 5.09
C LEU A 6 -12.72 -10.43 6.34
N THR A 7 -11.46 -10.30 6.72
CA THR A 7 -11.07 -9.43 7.82
C THR A 7 -11.32 -7.97 7.45
N PHE A 8 -11.45 -7.09 8.44
CA PHE A 8 -11.75 -5.68 8.19
C PHE A 8 -10.75 -5.02 7.21
N TYR A 9 -9.47 -5.35 7.31
CA TYR A 9 -8.43 -4.85 6.42
C TYR A 9 -8.46 -5.49 5.02
N GLN A 10 -8.90 -6.74 4.88
CA GLN A 10 -9.20 -7.31 3.58
C GLN A 10 -10.38 -6.58 2.90
N LEU A 11 -11.41 -6.21 3.67
CA LEU A 11 -12.51 -5.38 3.15
C LEU A 11 -12.05 -3.99 2.73
N LEU A 12 -11.07 -3.40 3.43
CA LEU A 12 -10.46 -2.13 3.01
C LEU A 12 -9.69 -2.30 1.69
N TYR A 13 -8.90 -3.36 1.56
CA TYR A 13 -8.16 -3.64 0.34
C TYR A 13 -9.06 -3.97 -0.86
N GLU A 14 -10.21 -4.60 -0.63
CA GLU A 14 -11.21 -4.85 -1.67
C GLU A 14 -11.85 -3.58 -2.24
N LYS A 15 -11.75 -2.43 -1.55
CA LYS A 15 -12.19 -1.13 -2.08
C LYS A 15 -11.23 -0.57 -3.15
N ILE A 16 -9.99 -1.06 -3.17
CA ILE A 16 -9.01 -0.66 -4.18
C ILE A 16 -9.45 -1.23 -5.53
N LYS A 17 -9.31 -0.43 -6.59
CA LYS A 17 -9.65 -0.88 -7.94
C LYS A 17 -8.83 -2.12 -8.30
N ASP A 18 -9.45 -3.11 -8.93
CA ASP A 18 -8.75 -4.36 -9.31
C ASP A 18 -7.51 -4.12 -10.17
N SER A 19 -7.55 -3.12 -11.05
CA SER A 19 -6.39 -2.72 -11.86
C SER A 19 -5.22 -2.16 -11.05
N HIS A 20 -5.48 -1.65 -9.84
CA HIS A 20 -4.49 -1.09 -8.93
C HIS A 20 -3.99 -2.13 -7.93
N LYS A 21 -4.81 -3.15 -7.59
CA LYS A 21 -4.49 -4.19 -6.60
C LYS A 21 -3.11 -4.83 -6.84
N HIS A 22 -2.74 -5.15 -8.07
CA HIS A 22 -1.42 -5.73 -8.35
C HIS A 22 -0.26 -4.84 -7.87
N TYR A 23 -0.33 -3.53 -8.15
CA TYR A 23 0.68 -2.56 -7.74
C TYR A 23 0.59 -2.28 -6.24
N ALA A 24 -0.63 -2.15 -5.71
CA ALA A 24 -0.90 -1.93 -4.30
C ALA A 24 -0.30 -3.05 -3.45
N LYS A 25 -0.53 -4.32 -3.82
CA LYS A 25 0.09 -5.49 -3.19
C LYS A 25 1.61 -5.36 -3.17
N LYS A 26 2.23 -5.12 -4.33
CA LYS A 26 3.70 -4.99 -4.42
C LYS A 26 4.23 -3.87 -3.53
N ILE A 27 3.55 -2.72 -3.44
CA ILE A 27 3.92 -1.62 -2.54
C ILE A 27 3.85 -2.07 -1.07
N LEU A 28 2.79 -2.76 -0.66
CA LEU A 28 2.64 -3.24 0.71
C LEU A 28 3.77 -4.19 1.13
N TYR A 29 4.14 -5.13 0.25
CA TYR A 29 5.26 -6.04 0.47
C TYR A 29 6.62 -5.32 0.56
N GLU A 30 6.81 -4.26 -0.21
CA GLU A 30 8.04 -3.47 -0.18
C GLU A 30 8.20 -2.64 1.10
N LEU A 31 7.08 -2.24 1.71
CA LEU A 31 7.04 -1.52 2.98
C LEU A 31 7.06 -2.47 4.21
N TYR A 32 6.73 -3.75 4.02
CA TYR A 32 6.71 -4.73 5.11
C TYR A 32 8.12 -5.11 5.60
N PRO A 33 8.31 -5.35 6.92
CA PRO A 33 7.37 -5.09 8.01
C PRO A 33 7.36 -3.64 8.50
N ASP A 34 8.52 -2.98 8.51
CA ASP A 34 8.73 -1.64 9.09
C ASP A 34 9.65 -0.79 8.22
N LYS A 35 9.59 -1.00 6.90
CA LYS A 35 10.35 -0.18 5.95
C LYS A 35 9.59 1.12 5.69
N THR A 36 10.34 2.21 5.72
CA THR A 36 9.88 3.52 5.28
C THR A 36 10.50 3.82 3.93
N LEU A 37 9.67 4.03 2.91
CA LEU A 37 10.13 4.38 1.57
C LEU A 37 9.52 5.69 1.12
N ASN A 38 10.31 6.50 0.43
CA ASN A 38 9.79 7.71 -0.16
C ASN A 38 8.98 7.38 -1.43
N GLN A 39 8.11 8.30 -1.84
CA GLN A 39 7.31 8.10 -3.05
C GLN A 39 8.18 7.83 -4.30
N LEU A 40 9.31 8.51 -4.45
CA LEU A 40 10.23 8.29 -5.57
C LEU A 40 10.88 6.91 -5.54
N ASP A 41 11.26 6.43 -4.36
CA ASP A 41 11.84 5.09 -4.18
C ASP A 41 10.84 3.99 -4.51
N ILE A 42 9.56 4.19 -4.15
CA ILE A 42 8.50 3.26 -4.54
C ILE A 42 8.36 3.27 -6.06
N LEU A 43 8.26 4.45 -6.66
CA LEU A 43 8.06 4.60 -8.10
C LEU A 43 9.21 4.02 -8.93
N SER A 44 10.45 4.12 -8.47
CA SER A 44 11.63 3.59 -9.17
C SER A 44 11.62 2.06 -9.30
N LYS A 45 10.85 1.35 -8.47
CA LYS A 45 10.68 -0.12 -8.55
C LYS A 45 9.71 -0.57 -9.65
N PHE A 46 9.08 0.37 -10.35
CA PHE A 46 8.12 0.09 -11.41
C PHE A 46 8.58 0.68 -12.74
N ALA A 47 8.19 0.04 -13.84
CA ALA A 47 8.47 0.58 -15.16
C ALA A 47 7.76 1.93 -15.38
N ASN A 48 8.41 2.85 -16.08
CA ASN A 48 7.92 4.21 -16.32
C ASN A 48 6.48 4.26 -16.88
N LYS A 49 6.11 3.30 -17.73
CA LYS A 49 4.75 3.19 -18.31
C LYS A 49 3.64 2.98 -17.25
N HIS A 50 3.98 2.49 -16.06
CA HIS A 50 3.04 2.21 -14.98
C HIS A 50 3.04 3.27 -13.87
N LEU A 51 3.86 4.33 -13.95
CA LEU A 51 3.95 5.31 -12.86
C LEU A 51 2.62 5.98 -12.54
N LYS A 52 1.77 6.24 -13.54
CA LYS A 52 0.45 6.83 -13.32
C LYS A 52 -0.45 5.94 -12.48
N ILE A 53 -0.47 4.63 -12.77
CA ILE A 53 -1.28 3.66 -12.02
C ILE A 53 -0.67 3.34 -10.65
N VAL A 54 0.66 3.32 -10.53
CA VAL A 54 1.35 3.16 -9.24
C VAL A 54 1.05 4.34 -8.33
N LYS A 55 1.12 5.59 -8.83
CA LYS A 55 0.72 6.78 -8.06
C LYS A 55 -0.74 6.71 -7.61
N ALA A 56 -1.65 6.24 -8.47
CA ALA A 56 -3.05 6.04 -8.09
C ALA A 56 -3.20 4.95 -7.02
N SER A 57 -2.44 3.85 -7.14
CA SER A 57 -2.45 2.76 -6.16
C SER A 57 -1.93 3.21 -4.79
N ILE A 58 -0.91 4.07 -4.74
CA ILE A 58 -0.43 4.69 -3.49
C ILE A 58 -1.54 5.52 -2.84
N LYS A 59 -2.28 6.31 -3.62
CA LYS A 59 -3.42 7.09 -3.10
C LYS A 59 -4.53 6.19 -2.58
N ASP A 60 -4.91 5.15 -3.32
CA ASP A 60 -5.95 4.21 -2.87
C ASP A 60 -5.54 3.51 -1.56
N LEU A 61 -4.25 3.13 -1.41
CA LEU A 61 -3.71 2.56 -0.18
C LEU A 61 -3.74 3.56 1.00
N GLU A 62 -3.48 4.84 0.74
CA GLU A 62 -3.55 5.94 1.71
C GLU A 62 -5.00 6.19 2.14
N GLU A 63 -5.95 6.24 1.19
CA GLU A 63 -7.39 6.38 1.45
C GLU A 63 -7.97 5.18 2.20
N CYS A 64 -7.47 3.97 1.92
CA CYS A 64 -7.85 2.75 2.64
C CYS A 64 -7.13 2.60 3.98
N ASN A 65 -6.31 3.57 4.41
CA ASN A 65 -5.57 3.57 5.67
C ASN A 65 -4.67 2.32 5.86
N LEU A 66 -4.15 1.77 4.75
CA LEU A 66 -3.23 0.64 4.73
C LEU A 66 -1.77 1.10 4.76
N ILE A 67 -1.51 2.30 4.24
CA ILE A 67 -0.26 3.03 4.39
C ILE A 67 -0.53 4.42 4.94
N LYS A 68 0.47 5.05 5.56
CA LYS A 68 0.40 6.44 6.00
C LYS A 68 1.66 7.20 5.61
N ASP A 69 1.50 8.49 5.33
CA ASP A 69 2.62 9.40 5.21
C ASP A 69 3.19 9.71 6.61
N THR A 70 4.48 9.49 6.80
CA THR A 70 5.20 9.81 8.03
C THR A 70 5.70 11.25 8.05
N ASN A 71 5.71 11.94 6.92
CA ASN A 71 6.09 13.35 6.88
C ASN A 71 4.94 14.21 7.40
N THR A 72 5.12 14.71 8.63
CA THR A 72 4.22 15.69 9.27
C THR A 72 4.52 17.14 8.86
N SER A 73 5.57 17.35 8.06
CA SER A 73 5.97 18.68 7.61
C SER A 73 4.97 19.23 6.59
N LYS A 74 4.32 20.35 6.94
CA LYS A 74 3.41 21.11 6.06
C LYS A 74 4.11 21.83 4.91
N SER A 75 5.38 21.52 4.64
CA SER A 75 6.14 22.14 3.56
C SER A 75 5.78 21.51 2.22
N PRO A 76 5.40 22.31 1.21
CA PRO A 76 5.00 21.80 -0.12
C PRO A 76 6.13 21.09 -0.88
N SER A 77 7.38 21.19 -0.40
CA SER A 77 8.56 20.53 -0.96
C SER A 77 8.99 19.27 -0.19
N SER A 78 8.27 18.86 0.85
CA SER A 78 8.61 17.64 1.60
C SER A 78 8.17 16.41 0.82
N GLU A 79 9.15 15.60 0.42
CA GLU A 79 8.92 14.33 -0.28
C GLU A 79 8.14 13.37 0.62
N LYS A 80 6.96 12.91 0.19
CA LYS A 80 6.12 12.00 0.98
C LYS A 80 6.87 10.71 1.32
N LYS A 81 6.77 10.27 2.57
CA LYS A 81 7.41 9.04 3.06
C LYS A 81 6.36 8.10 3.59
N TYR A 82 6.26 6.92 3.02
CA TYR A 82 5.20 5.98 3.36
C TYR A 82 5.71 4.86 4.26
N ILE A 83 4.88 4.49 5.23
CA ILE A 83 5.04 3.29 6.07
C ILE A 83 3.71 2.53 6.11
N LEU A 84 3.76 1.22 6.36
CA LEU A 84 2.56 0.43 6.64
C LEU A 84 1.88 0.90 7.94
N THR A 85 0.56 0.91 7.92
CA THR A 85 -0.24 0.98 9.14
C THR A 85 -0.37 -0.41 9.76
N THR A 86 -0.91 -0.50 10.98
CA THR A 86 -1.23 -1.80 11.61
C THR A 86 -2.08 -2.67 10.69
N HIS A 87 -3.06 -2.08 10.00
CA HIS A 87 -3.92 -2.78 9.05
C HIS A 87 -3.17 -3.28 7.82
N GLY A 88 -2.27 -2.46 7.26
CA GLY A 88 -1.43 -2.86 6.14
C GLY A 88 -0.50 -4.02 6.49
N LYS A 89 0.07 -4.04 7.70
CA LYS A 89 0.90 -5.16 8.19
C LYS A 89 0.11 -6.44 8.34
N GLN A 90 -1.04 -6.39 9.02
CA GLN A 90 -1.90 -7.55 9.21
C GLN A 90 -2.37 -8.14 7.87
N LEU A 91 -2.64 -7.28 6.88
CA LEU A 91 -3.02 -7.74 5.54
C LEU A 91 -1.89 -8.52 4.85
N VAL A 92 -0.65 -8.05 4.95
CA VAL A 92 0.51 -8.76 4.37
C VAL A 92 0.83 -10.04 5.14
N GLU A 93 0.69 -10.04 6.46
CA GLU A 93 0.90 -11.23 7.31
C GLU A 93 -0.11 -12.34 7.01
N GLU A 94 -1.39 -12.00 6.83
CA GLU A 94 -2.41 -12.96 6.42
C GLU A 94 -2.20 -13.47 4.99
N ASP A 95 -1.81 -12.60 4.05
CA ASP A 95 -1.53 -13.01 2.68
C ASP A 95 -0.29 -13.90 2.59
N SER A 96 0.72 -13.66 3.44
CA SER A 96 1.94 -14.49 3.55
C SER A 96 1.67 -15.84 4.20
N ASN A 97 0.71 -15.92 5.14
CA ASN A 97 0.22 -17.18 5.71
C ASN A 97 -0.68 -17.99 4.75
N PHE A 98 -0.97 -17.46 3.57
CA PHE A 98 -1.75 -18.12 2.53
C PHE A 98 -0.90 -18.66 1.36
N MET A 99 0.42 -18.44 1.37
CA MET A 99 1.38 -19.03 0.42
C MET A 99 2.02 -20.30 0.98
#